data_AF-A0A9D7H7V5-F1
#
_entry.id   AF-A0A9D7H7V5-F1
#
_cell.length_a   1.000
_cell.length_b   1.000
_cell.length_c   1.000
_cell.angle_alpha   90.00
_cell.angle_beta   90.00
_cell.angle_gamma   90.00
#
_symmetry.space_group_name_H-M   'P 1'
#
loop_
_entity.id
_entity.type
_entity.pdbx_description
1 polymer ?
#
loop_
_entity_poly.entity_id
_entity_poly.type
_entity_poly.pdbx_seq_one_letter_code
_entity_poly.pdbx_strand_id
1 'polypeptide(L)'
;MSRRSFMRRAALTGALALATVGCGLLAGLKLPELVDVDAALPVTNDAATDGGLLPPCEPKIPPPPLDQGGAEQPRVTFAIEYVASGTVPEDAGTLAGGGEAGRLCVDPAIDLDGLNTCENEGGVVTGGSCKSGIRQCDRKGGADNAAATLIALYQKGPALDPQDDPNPALREGRGGILLDVSAYNGKDDDNTVGVALLFAAGVRDVDGGLGAVPRWDGTDVWVAEQRSFTDSEVLRYVAREAYVTGGLLVARFENTPFNFGGSGSRLNAREFVVTTRIVRTESGEPVRLDKGRIGVRIAIETILDYAGGRLSAGRSLCDPSGNRAVLVATACGIADLSTNLTAPDANAPCDAISYAVGFYGIAAARESKPAAFDYDGGAPRACEYPPWPVACP
;
A
#
# COMPACT_ATOMS: atom_id res chain seq x y z
N MET A 1 -38.80 -55.31 49.35
CA MET A 1 -40.00 -55.40 48.49
C MET A 1 -40.04 -54.17 47.58
N SER A 2 -39.38 -54.20 46.43
CA SER A 2 -39.97 -54.41 45.10
C SER A 2 -41.05 -53.39 44.72
N ARG A 3 -40.68 -52.38 43.92
CA ARG A 3 -41.59 -51.81 42.92
C ARG A 3 -40.88 -51.67 41.58
N ARG A 4 -41.52 -52.30 40.60
CA ARG A 4 -41.12 -52.46 39.20
C ARG A 4 -41.38 -51.19 38.39
N SER A 5 -40.56 -51.08 37.35
CA SER A 5 -40.72 -50.31 36.12
C SER A 5 -42.14 -50.29 35.53
N PHE A 6 -42.54 -49.16 34.94
CA PHE A 6 -43.26 -49.15 33.67
C PHE A 6 -42.78 -47.98 32.80
N MET A 7 -42.62 -48.31 31.53
CA MET A 7 -41.96 -47.59 30.45
C MET A 7 -43.04 -47.23 29.42
N ARG A 8 -43.00 -46.04 28.81
CA ARG A 8 -43.11 -45.74 27.34
C ARG A 8 -43.80 -44.41 26.96
N ARG A 9 -43.01 -43.61 26.24
CA ARG A 9 -43.26 -42.90 24.95
C ARG A 9 -44.20 -41.69 24.85
N ALA A 10 -43.61 -40.53 24.52
CA ALA A 10 -43.83 -39.70 23.31
C ALA A 10 -42.80 -38.54 23.35
N ALA A 11 -41.80 -38.41 22.48
CA ALA A 11 -41.77 -38.09 21.04
C ALA A 11 -41.94 -36.58 20.73
N LEU A 12 -40.86 -36.00 20.18
CA LEU A 12 -40.75 -34.90 19.22
C LEU A 12 -41.51 -33.56 19.47
N THR A 13 -40.77 -32.52 19.87
CA THR A 13 -41.01 -31.09 19.56
C THR A 13 -39.86 -30.28 20.16
N GLY A 14 -39.16 -29.34 19.53
CA GLY A 14 -39.12 -28.83 18.17
C GLY A 14 -37.76 -28.15 18.00
N ALA A 15 -37.00 -28.56 17.00
CA ALA A 15 -35.79 -27.86 16.55
C ALA A 15 -36.22 -26.90 15.43
N LEU A 16 -36.56 -25.65 15.79
CA LEU A 16 -36.78 -24.59 14.79
C LEU A 16 -36.73 -23.20 15.44
N ALA A 17 -35.54 -22.73 15.83
CA ALA A 17 -35.35 -21.33 16.27
C ALA A 17 -33.91 -20.82 16.20
N LEU A 18 -33.10 -21.25 15.21
CA LEU A 18 -31.70 -20.80 15.10
C LEU A 18 -31.27 -20.38 13.69
N ALA A 19 -32.20 -20.18 12.76
CA ALA A 19 -31.89 -19.72 11.40
C ALA A 19 -32.24 -18.23 11.13
N THR A 20 -32.86 -17.50 12.07
CA THR A 20 -33.36 -16.14 11.83
C THR A 20 -32.51 -15.01 12.42
N VAL A 21 -31.49 -15.30 13.23
CA VAL A 21 -30.61 -14.26 13.80
C VAL A 21 -29.49 -13.83 12.82
N GLY A 22 -29.18 -14.65 11.81
CA GLY A 22 -28.13 -14.36 10.82
C GLY A 22 -28.48 -13.26 9.80
N CYS A 23 -29.74 -13.17 9.36
CA CYS A 23 -30.13 -12.15 8.37
C CYS A 23 -30.43 -10.78 8.98
N GLY A 24 -30.79 -10.70 10.27
CA GLY A 24 -31.13 -9.42 10.92
C GLY A 24 -29.92 -8.51 11.16
N LEU A 25 -28.72 -9.07 11.36
CA LEU A 25 -27.49 -8.30 11.53
C LEU A 25 -26.98 -7.69 10.21
N LEU A 26 -27.22 -8.34 9.08
CA LEU A 26 -26.90 -7.80 7.75
C LEU A 26 -27.89 -6.71 7.30
N ALA A 27 -29.16 -6.77 7.71
CA ALA A 27 -30.15 -5.73 7.43
C ALA A 27 -30.01 -4.48 8.33
N GLY A 28 -29.33 -4.60 9.48
CA GLY A 28 -29.10 -3.52 10.44
C GLY A 28 -27.75 -2.81 10.29
N LEU A 29 -26.76 -3.46 9.67
CA LEU A 29 -25.59 -2.78 9.13
C LEU A 29 -26.04 -2.05 7.86
N LYS A 30 -26.70 -0.89 8.03
CA LYS A 30 -26.43 0.19 7.09
C LYS A 30 -24.91 0.33 7.13
N LEU A 31 -24.22 -0.19 6.10
CA LEU A 31 -22.92 0.34 5.74
C LEU A 31 -23.10 1.85 5.90
N PRO A 32 -22.32 2.52 6.77
CA PRO A 32 -22.46 3.96 6.92
C PRO A 32 -22.48 4.47 5.49
N GLU A 33 -23.59 5.13 5.12
CA GLU A 33 -23.80 5.71 3.80
C GLU A 33 -22.44 6.25 3.41
N LEU A 34 -21.77 5.55 2.48
CA LEU A 34 -20.34 5.70 2.25
C LEU A 34 -20.16 7.19 2.13
N VAL A 35 -19.50 7.78 3.14
CA VAL A 35 -19.45 9.24 3.25
C VAL A 35 -18.94 9.66 1.90
N ASP A 36 -19.73 10.46 1.18
CA ASP A 36 -19.35 10.99 -0.11
C ASP A 36 -18.06 11.78 0.16
N VAL A 37 -16.91 11.13 -0.06
CA VAL A 37 -15.60 11.70 0.27
C VAL A 37 -15.21 12.78 -0.73
N ASP A 38 -16.12 13.08 -1.66
CA ASP A 38 -16.15 14.20 -2.59
C ASP A 38 -16.31 15.57 -1.90
N ALA A 39 -15.69 15.77 -0.74
CA ALA A 39 -15.37 17.11 -0.25
C ALA A 39 -14.32 17.71 -1.18
N ALA A 40 -14.77 18.09 -2.38
CA ALA A 40 -14.00 18.69 -3.44
C ALA A 40 -13.31 19.94 -2.90
N LEU A 41 -11.97 19.90 -2.90
CA LEU A 41 -11.17 21.11 -2.72
C LEU A 41 -11.51 22.09 -3.86
N PRO A 42 -11.61 23.40 -3.60
CA PRO A 42 -11.88 24.39 -4.63
C PRO A 42 -10.74 24.39 -5.66
N VAL A 43 -11.08 24.07 -6.92
CA VAL A 43 -10.13 23.99 -8.03
C VAL A 43 -10.04 25.34 -8.75
N THR A 44 -8.83 25.86 -8.91
CA THR A 44 -8.51 26.86 -9.94
C THR A 44 -8.09 26.10 -11.20
N ASN A 45 -8.86 26.27 -12.28
CA ASN A 45 -8.57 25.65 -13.58
C ASN A 45 -7.57 26.52 -14.35
N ASP A 46 -6.29 26.17 -14.31
CA ASP A 46 -5.31 26.70 -15.25
C ASP A 46 -5.13 25.71 -16.40
N ALA A 47 -5.53 26.14 -17.60
CA ALA A 47 -5.45 25.35 -18.82
C ALA A 47 -3.98 25.12 -19.23
N ALA A 48 -3.61 23.85 -19.42
CA ALA A 48 -2.29 23.45 -19.88
C ALA A 48 -2.12 23.68 -21.38
N THR A 49 -1.23 24.62 -21.74
CA THR A 49 -0.58 24.69 -23.06
C THR A 49 0.89 25.03 -22.87
N ASP A 50 1.70 24.00 -22.69
CA ASP A 50 3.10 23.83 -23.08
C ASP A 50 3.56 22.52 -22.40
N GLY A 51 4.58 21.83 -22.92
CA GLY A 51 5.10 20.57 -22.38
C GLY A 51 5.78 20.71 -21.01
N GLY A 52 5.15 21.41 -20.07
CA GLY A 52 5.58 21.67 -18.73
C GLY A 52 5.52 20.40 -17.89
N LEU A 53 6.52 20.27 -17.01
CA LEU A 53 6.63 19.21 -16.04
C LEU A 53 5.34 19.13 -15.20
N LEU A 54 4.72 17.96 -15.14
CA LEU A 54 3.59 17.74 -14.24
C LEU A 54 4.03 18.06 -12.80
N PRO A 55 3.22 18.79 -12.02
CA PRO A 55 3.47 18.95 -10.60
C PRO A 55 3.71 17.59 -9.93
N PRO A 56 4.62 17.48 -8.95
CA PRO A 56 5.04 16.19 -8.38
C PRO A 56 3.91 15.41 -7.68
N CYS A 57 2.78 16.07 -7.41
CA CYS A 57 1.61 15.48 -6.76
C CYS A 57 0.43 15.26 -7.72
N GLU A 58 0.62 15.41 -9.04
CA GLU A 58 -0.39 14.99 -10.00
C GLU A 58 -0.58 13.47 -9.95
N PRO A 59 -1.80 12.94 -9.81
CA PRO A 59 -2.07 11.50 -9.77
C PRO A 59 -1.51 10.74 -10.98
N LYS A 60 -1.59 11.37 -12.16
CA LYS A 60 -1.09 10.79 -13.41
C LYS A 60 0.42 10.61 -13.38
N ILE A 61 0.86 9.42 -13.76
CA ILE A 61 2.28 9.10 -13.90
C ILE A 61 2.77 9.70 -15.23
N PRO A 62 3.75 10.63 -15.22
CA PRO A 62 4.28 11.20 -16.46
C PRO A 62 4.98 10.10 -17.27
N PRO A 63 4.96 10.15 -18.62
CA PRO A 63 5.69 9.16 -19.43
C PRO A 63 7.21 9.28 -19.23
N PRO A 64 7.99 8.24 -19.58
CA PRO A 64 9.44 8.33 -19.63
C PRO A 64 9.89 9.46 -20.57
N PRO A 65 10.96 10.21 -20.24
CA PRO A 65 11.50 11.21 -21.15
C PRO A 65 12.25 10.53 -22.31
N LEU A 66 12.65 11.33 -23.29
CA LEU A 66 13.62 10.89 -24.28
C LEU A 66 14.99 10.68 -23.63
N ASP A 67 15.78 9.75 -24.17
CA ASP A 67 17.17 9.54 -23.73
C ASP A 67 17.99 10.83 -23.91
N GLN A 68 18.52 11.36 -22.82
CA GLN A 68 19.39 12.54 -22.84
C GLN A 68 20.88 12.19 -22.71
N GLY A 69 21.22 10.91 -22.53
CA GLY A 69 22.56 10.42 -22.21
C GLY A 69 23.15 11.05 -20.95
N GLY A 70 24.30 10.54 -20.51
CA GLY A 70 25.05 11.13 -19.40
C GLY A 70 26.04 10.16 -18.80
N ALA A 71 26.95 10.69 -17.98
CA ALA A 71 27.78 9.82 -17.16
C ALA A 71 26.93 9.30 -16.00
N GLU A 72 26.90 7.98 -15.82
CA GLU A 72 26.22 7.37 -14.68
C GLU A 72 26.88 7.86 -13.37
N GLN A 73 26.04 8.28 -12.42
CA GLN A 73 26.48 8.60 -11.07
C GLN A 73 26.63 7.31 -10.24
N PRO A 74 27.39 7.39 -9.11
CA PRO A 74 27.41 6.32 -8.14
C PRO A 74 26.01 5.97 -7.63
N ARG A 75 25.85 4.73 -7.19
CA ARG A 75 24.63 4.26 -6.51
C ARG A 75 24.36 5.12 -5.27
N VAL A 76 23.10 5.53 -5.10
CA VAL A 76 22.60 6.26 -3.93
C VAL A 76 21.47 5.46 -3.30
N THR A 77 21.53 5.28 -1.98
CA THR A 77 20.43 4.68 -1.22
C THR A 77 19.69 5.77 -0.47
N PHE A 78 18.36 5.70 -0.47
CA PHE A 78 17.51 6.56 0.35
C PHE A 78 16.76 5.70 1.36
N ALA A 79 16.72 6.14 2.62
CA ALA A 79 15.86 5.57 3.64
C ALA A 79 14.55 6.37 3.72
N ILE A 80 13.41 5.68 3.74
CA ILE A 80 12.12 6.32 4.02
C ILE A 80 12.09 6.75 5.48
N GLU A 81 11.93 8.05 5.70
CA GLU A 81 11.96 8.69 7.01
C GLU A 81 10.57 8.70 7.65
N TYR A 82 9.54 8.88 6.81
CA TYR A 82 8.17 9.03 7.26
C TYR A 82 7.18 8.55 6.21
N VAL A 83 6.06 7.99 6.66
CA VAL A 83 4.96 7.52 5.83
C VAL A 83 3.64 8.05 6.37
N ALA A 84 2.75 8.50 5.48
CA ALA A 84 1.39 8.87 5.82
C ALA A 84 0.37 8.18 4.91
N SER A 85 -0.69 7.66 5.51
CA SER A 85 -1.85 7.11 4.83
C SER A 85 -2.99 8.12 4.78
N GLY A 86 -3.77 8.11 3.69
CA GLY A 86 -4.93 8.99 3.54
C GLY A 86 -4.55 10.44 3.26
N THR A 87 -5.49 11.36 3.52
CA THR A 87 -5.26 12.79 3.30
C THR A 87 -4.31 13.31 4.35
N VAL A 88 -3.16 13.80 3.91
CA VAL A 88 -2.13 14.33 4.79
C VAL A 88 -2.45 15.80 5.06
N PRO A 89 -2.55 16.24 6.33
CA PRO A 89 -2.62 17.66 6.65
C PRO A 89 -1.48 18.43 5.99
N GLU A 90 -1.74 19.61 5.44
CA GLU A 90 -0.72 20.43 4.76
C GLU A 90 0.51 20.72 5.66
N ASP A 91 0.32 20.69 6.97
CA ASP A 91 1.30 20.92 8.03
C ASP A 91 1.96 19.64 8.60
N ALA A 92 1.63 18.44 8.10
CA ALA A 92 2.14 17.18 8.66
C ALA A 92 3.68 17.04 8.57
N GLY A 93 4.34 17.81 7.69
CA GLY A 93 5.81 17.83 7.58
C GLY A 93 6.54 18.37 8.81
N THR A 94 5.85 19.11 9.69
CA THR A 94 6.46 19.76 10.86
C THR A 94 6.62 18.83 12.07
N LEU A 95 5.98 17.65 12.08
CA LEU A 95 5.74 16.87 13.30
C LEU A 95 6.82 15.84 13.66
N ALA A 96 7.84 15.61 12.81
CA ALA A 96 8.80 14.52 13.00
C ALA A 96 10.29 14.92 13.00
N GLY A 97 10.63 16.13 13.48
CA GLY A 97 12.04 16.49 13.73
C GLY A 97 12.55 17.78 13.07
N GLY A 98 11.66 18.76 12.83
CA GLY A 98 12.05 20.02 12.17
C GLY A 98 11.95 19.98 10.64
N GLY A 99 11.17 19.03 10.10
CA GLY A 99 10.86 18.98 8.67
C GLY A 99 10.15 20.25 8.19
N GLU A 100 10.57 20.73 7.02
CA GLU A 100 9.89 21.82 6.31
C GLU A 100 8.46 21.37 5.95
N ALA A 101 7.48 22.24 6.19
CA ALA A 101 6.12 22.02 5.70
C ALA A 101 6.14 21.75 4.18
N GLY A 102 5.26 20.89 3.71
CA GLY A 102 5.14 20.61 2.28
C GLY A 102 6.15 19.62 1.70
N ARG A 103 6.74 18.71 2.50
CA ARG A 103 7.51 17.55 1.94
C ARG A 103 6.63 16.40 1.44
N LEU A 104 5.35 16.34 1.83
CA LEU A 104 4.38 15.33 1.38
C LEU A 104 3.42 15.89 0.33
N CYS A 105 2.81 15.02 -0.45
CA CYS A 105 1.60 15.35 -1.20
C CYS A 105 0.38 15.29 -0.27
N VAL A 106 -0.55 16.23 -0.44
CA VAL A 106 -1.80 16.26 0.36
C VAL A 106 -2.64 15.03 0.08
N ASP A 107 -2.78 14.66 -1.21
CA ASP A 107 -3.31 13.37 -1.63
C ASP A 107 -2.17 12.51 -2.20
N PRO A 108 -1.85 11.36 -1.59
CA PRO A 108 -0.84 10.46 -2.12
C PRO A 108 -1.34 9.55 -3.24
N ALA A 109 -2.63 9.60 -3.61
CA ALA A 109 -3.19 8.75 -4.65
C ALA A 109 -2.44 8.86 -5.99
N ILE A 110 -2.38 7.73 -6.70
CA ILE A 110 -1.72 7.57 -7.99
C ILE A 110 -2.73 6.93 -8.93
N ASP A 111 -2.74 7.36 -10.18
CA ASP A 111 -3.45 6.69 -11.26
C ASP A 111 -2.68 5.42 -11.68
N LEU A 112 -3.16 4.26 -11.25
CA LEU A 112 -2.51 2.96 -11.43
C LEU A 112 -2.93 2.27 -12.71
N ASP A 113 -4.07 2.60 -13.31
CA ASP A 113 -4.55 1.98 -14.55
C ASP A 113 -4.53 2.91 -15.78
N GLY A 114 -4.18 4.18 -15.58
CA GLY A 114 -4.12 5.21 -16.61
C GLY A 114 -5.50 5.71 -17.06
N LEU A 115 -6.55 5.37 -16.32
CA LEU A 115 -7.92 5.69 -16.64
C LEU A 115 -8.48 6.70 -15.64
N ASN A 116 -9.66 7.19 -15.94
CA ASN A 116 -10.40 8.06 -15.05
C ASN A 116 -11.85 7.59 -15.07
N THR A 117 -12.26 6.91 -14.02
CA THR A 117 -13.62 6.45 -13.89
C THR A 117 -14.50 7.60 -13.43
N CYS A 118 -15.68 7.70 -14.04
CA CYS A 118 -16.72 8.69 -13.73
C CYS A 118 -16.47 10.16 -14.11
N GLU A 119 -15.23 10.64 -14.31
CA GLU A 119 -15.05 11.98 -14.87
C GLU A 119 -15.46 12.02 -16.34
N ASN A 120 -16.42 12.90 -16.63
CA ASN A 120 -16.87 13.20 -17.97
C ASN A 120 -15.89 14.18 -18.62
N GLU A 121 -14.75 13.73 -19.13
CA GLU A 121 -14.03 14.52 -20.13
C GLU A 121 -14.89 14.58 -21.41
N GLY A 122 -15.77 15.58 -21.51
CA GLY A 122 -16.67 15.78 -22.65
C GLY A 122 -17.98 14.97 -22.64
N GLY A 123 -18.40 14.44 -21.49
CA GLY A 123 -19.69 13.73 -21.36
C GLY A 123 -19.67 12.25 -21.74
N VAL A 124 -18.50 11.68 -22.00
CA VAL A 124 -18.32 10.24 -22.23
C VAL A 124 -17.67 9.65 -20.98
N VAL A 125 -18.37 8.73 -20.32
CA VAL A 125 -17.77 7.93 -19.26
C VAL A 125 -16.73 7.01 -19.92
N THR A 126 -15.44 7.29 -19.71
CA THR A 126 -14.41 6.31 -20.02
C THR A 126 -14.61 5.12 -19.08
N GLY A 127 -14.77 3.93 -19.65
CA GLY A 127 -14.92 2.70 -18.86
C GLY A 127 -13.70 2.51 -17.97
N GLY A 128 -13.89 2.01 -16.74
CA GLY A 128 -12.78 1.67 -15.86
C GLY A 128 -12.02 0.43 -16.30
N SER A 129 -10.96 0.08 -15.59
CA SER A 129 -10.17 -1.13 -15.88
C SER A 129 -10.94 -2.43 -15.66
N CYS A 130 -12.07 -2.37 -14.96
CA CYS A 130 -12.95 -3.49 -14.65
C CYS A 130 -14.37 -3.00 -14.32
N LYS A 131 -15.28 -3.95 -14.17
CA LYS A 131 -16.65 -3.75 -13.73
C LYS A 131 -16.78 -4.01 -12.23
N SER A 132 -17.03 -2.95 -11.46
CA SER A 132 -17.37 -3.08 -10.04
C SER A 132 -18.89 -3.19 -9.84
N GLY A 133 -19.31 -3.96 -8.83
CA GLY A 133 -20.72 -4.07 -8.43
C GLY A 133 -21.25 -2.81 -7.73
N ILE A 134 -20.34 -1.98 -7.22
CA ILE A 134 -20.62 -0.65 -6.67
C ILE A 134 -19.90 0.35 -7.57
N ARG A 135 -20.55 1.47 -7.90
CA ARG A 135 -19.90 2.53 -8.65
C ARG A 135 -18.81 3.16 -7.77
N GLN A 136 -17.58 2.71 -7.94
CA GLN A 136 -16.38 3.39 -7.46
C GLN A 136 -15.92 4.33 -8.55
N CYS A 137 -15.66 5.58 -8.17
CA CYS A 137 -15.17 6.60 -9.07
C CYS A 137 -13.74 6.95 -8.64
N ASP A 138 -12.89 7.18 -9.62
CA ASP A 138 -11.55 7.65 -9.39
C ASP A 138 -11.67 9.07 -8.87
N ARG A 139 -10.69 9.46 -8.06
CA ARG A 139 -10.60 10.87 -7.68
C ARG A 139 -10.09 11.67 -8.86
N LYS A 140 -10.12 12.99 -8.71
CA LYS A 140 -9.61 13.96 -9.70
C LYS A 140 -8.32 13.47 -10.35
N GLY A 141 -8.32 13.41 -11.68
CA GLY A 141 -7.13 13.03 -12.46
C GLY A 141 -6.85 11.52 -12.49
N GLY A 142 -7.82 10.66 -12.19
CA GLY A 142 -7.66 9.20 -12.21
C GLY A 142 -7.06 8.63 -10.93
N ALA A 143 -7.11 9.34 -9.81
CA ALA A 143 -6.38 8.93 -8.61
C ALA A 143 -7.04 7.73 -7.91
N ASP A 144 -6.29 6.62 -7.80
CA ASP A 144 -6.72 5.39 -7.16
C ASP A 144 -6.32 5.32 -5.68
N ASN A 145 -7.30 5.13 -4.79
CA ASN A 145 -7.05 4.89 -3.36
C ASN A 145 -8.25 4.26 -2.62
N ALA A 146 -8.91 3.27 -3.21
CA ALA A 146 -10.14 2.69 -2.67
C ALA A 146 -9.97 2.05 -1.28
N ALA A 147 -8.80 1.48 -0.98
CA ALA A 147 -8.50 0.91 0.33
C ALA A 147 -8.46 1.96 1.47
N ALA A 148 -8.33 3.26 1.17
CA ALA A 148 -8.35 4.29 2.21
C ALA A 148 -9.62 4.22 3.07
N THR A 149 -10.75 3.80 2.48
CA THR A 149 -12.02 3.59 3.20
C THR A 149 -11.93 2.42 4.17
N LEU A 150 -11.28 1.30 3.80
CA LEU A 150 -11.05 0.18 4.73
C LEU A 150 -10.17 0.60 5.89
N ILE A 151 -9.09 1.32 5.60
CA ILE A 151 -8.16 1.75 6.63
C ILE A 151 -8.85 2.74 7.57
N ALA A 152 -9.63 3.69 7.06
CA ALA A 152 -10.41 4.60 7.90
C ALA A 152 -11.43 3.86 8.78
N LEU A 153 -12.06 2.80 8.28
CA LEU A 153 -12.96 1.95 9.06
C LEU A 153 -12.19 1.17 10.14
N TYR A 154 -11.06 0.59 9.77
CA TYR A 154 -10.17 -0.14 10.66
C TYR A 154 -9.62 0.78 11.77
N GLN A 155 -9.26 2.02 11.43
CA GLN A 155 -8.76 3.05 12.34
C GLN A 155 -9.78 3.51 13.39
N LYS A 156 -11.07 3.49 13.05
CA LYS A 156 -12.15 3.86 13.98
C LYS A 156 -12.57 2.71 14.90
N GLY A 157 -12.08 1.49 14.66
CA GLY A 157 -12.40 0.32 15.48
C GLY A 157 -11.60 0.26 16.79
N PRO A 158 -12.14 -0.38 17.85
CA PRO A 158 -11.45 -0.54 19.15
C PRO A 158 -10.26 -1.53 19.11
N ALA A 159 -9.81 -1.94 17.93
CA ALA A 159 -8.87 -3.04 17.70
C ALA A 159 -7.56 -2.61 17.04
N LEU A 160 -7.34 -1.31 16.79
CA LEU A 160 -6.01 -0.87 16.38
C LEU A 160 -5.02 -1.13 17.50
N ASP A 161 -4.05 -1.96 17.21
CA ASP A 161 -2.81 -1.95 17.94
C ASP A 161 -2.08 -0.65 17.55
N PRO A 162 -1.69 0.22 18.48
CA PRO A 162 -0.80 1.35 18.21
C PRO A 162 0.48 0.97 17.44
N GLN A 163 0.81 -0.33 17.36
CA GLN A 163 1.88 -0.87 16.51
C GLN A 163 1.61 -0.82 15.00
N ASP A 164 0.42 -0.49 14.53
CA ASP A 164 0.10 -0.40 13.10
C ASP A 164 0.56 0.93 12.46
N ASP A 165 1.00 1.93 13.24
CA ASP A 165 1.74 3.09 12.71
C ASP A 165 3.21 2.70 12.44
N PRO A 166 3.73 2.77 11.19
CA PRO A 166 5.13 2.47 10.92
C PRO A 166 6.09 3.54 11.45
N ASN A 167 5.62 4.77 11.70
CA ASN A 167 6.50 5.89 12.00
C ASN A 167 7.25 5.79 13.34
N PRO A 168 6.68 5.28 14.44
CA PRO A 168 7.44 4.96 15.65
C PRO A 168 8.61 4.02 15.38
N ALA A 169 8.40 2.97 14.57
CA ALA A 169 9.45 2.03 14.22
C ALA A 169 10.56 2.70 13.39
N LEU A 170 10.19 3.51 12.39
CA LEU A 170 11.13 4.31 11.59
C LEU A 170 11.93 5.29 12.47
N ARG A 171 11.27 6.08 13.33
CA ARG A 171 11.92 7.05 14.23
C ARG A 171 12.88 6.39 15.23
N GLU A 172 12.59 5.15 15.62
CA GLU A 172 13.42 4.37 16.53
C GLU A 172 14.44 3.49 15.78
N GLY A 173 14.56 3.65 14.44
CA GLY A 173 15.52 2.93 13.61
C GLY A 173 15.30 1.43 13.57
N ARG A 174 14.07 0.98 13.83
CA ARG A 174 13.64 -0.41 13.82
C ARG A 174 12.82 -0.68 12.58
N GLY A 175 13.39 -1.40 11.63
CA GLY A 175 12.72 -1.69 10.38
C GLY A 175 12.64 -0.47 9.45
N GLY A 176 12.50 -0.71 8.15
CA GLY A 176 12.30 0.37 7.18
C GLY A 176 12.24 -0.11 5.75
N ILE A 177 12.02 0.82 4.83
CA ILE A 177 12.14 0.60 3.39
C ILE A 177 13.24 1.52 2.88
N LEU A 178 14.13 0.96 2.07
CA LEU A 178 15.17 1.66 1.35
C LEU A 178 14.87 1.63 -0.14
N LEU A 179 15.15 2.75 -0.81
CA LEU A 179 15.18 2.88 -2.27
C LEU A 179 16.64 2.96 -2.71
N ASP A 180 17.12 1.93 -3.39
CA ASP A 180 18.48 1.88 -3.94
C ASP A 180 18.43 2.29 -5.42
N VAL A 181 18.95 3.48 -5.71
CA VAL A 181 18.97 4.10 -7.03
C VAL A 181 20.35 3.94 -7.65
N SER A 182 20.41 3.48 -8.89
CA SER A 182 21.64 3.18 -9.61
C SER A 182 21.52 3.54 -11.08
N ALA A 183 22.65 3.72 -11.77
CA ALA A 183 22.72 4.15 -13.17
C ALA A 183 22.05 5.52 -13.46
N TYR A 184 21.66 6.27 -12.43
CA TYR A 184 21.11 7.61 -12.59
C TYR A 184 22.20 8.57 -13.08
N ASN A 185 21.93 9.32 -14.14
CA ASN A 185 22.89 10.23 -14.77
C ASN A 185 23.00 11.61 -14.07
N GLY A 186 22.18 11.85 -13.04
CA GLY A 186 22.17 13.11 -12.28
C GLY A 186 21.30 14.25 -12.83
N LYS A 187 20.67 14.07 -13.99
CA LYS A 187 19.87 15.10 -14.66
C LYS A 187 18.39 15.01 -14.27
N ASP A 188 17.63 16.05 -14.59
CA ASP A 188 16.19 16.05 -14.35
C ASP A 188 15.42 15.09 -15.25
N ASP A 189 15.98 14.74 -16.41
CA ASP A 189 15.42 13.74 -17.30
C ASP A 189 16.45 12.64 -17.52
N ASP A 190 16.08 11.42 -17.17
CA ASP A 190 16.84 10.20 -17.36
C ASP A 190 15.87 9.07 -17.68
N ASN A 191 15.91 8.55 -18.91
CA ASN A 191 14.95 7.55 -19.34
C ASN A 191 15.24 6.14 -18.83
N THR A 192 16.41 5.92 -18.20
CA THR A 192 16.85 4.60 -17.77
C THR A 192 17.56 4.69 -16.42
N VAL A 193 16.84 4.39 -15.34
CA VAL A 193 17.40 4.33 -13.99
C VAL A 193 17.15 2.94 -13.40
N GLY A 194 18.13 2.39 -12.68
CA GLY A 194 17.94 1.18 -11.90
C GLY A 194 17.42 1.53 -10.51
N VAL A 195 16.26 1.00 -10.12
CA VAL A 195 15.71 1.18 -8.76
C VAL A 195 15.42 -0.18 -8.14
N ALA A 196 15.81 -0.36 -6.88
CA ALA A 196 15.46 -1.53 -6.10
C ALA A 196 14.87 -1.15 -4.74
N LEU A 197 13.95 -1.98 -4.25
CA LEU A 197 13.40 -1.90 -2.91
C LEU A 197 14.16 -2.86 -1.99
N LEU A 198 14.63 -2.35 -0.86
CA LEU A 198 15.15 -3.18 0.22
C LEU A 198 14.33 -2.93 1.47
N PHE A 199 14.01 -4.01 2.16
CA PHE A 199 13.51 -3.93 3.52
C PHE A 199 14.70 -3.95 4.47
N ALA A 200 14.73 -3.01 5.40
CA ALA A 200 15.78 -2.91 6.40
C ALA A 200 15.34 -3.54 7.72
N ALA A 201 16.25 -4.20 8.41
CA ALA A 201 16.05 -4.71 9.78
C ALA A 201 16.17 -3.58 10.80
N GLY A 202 16.96 -2.54 10.48
CA GLY A 202 17.14 -1.35 11.29
C GLY A 202 18.46 -0.63 11.01
N VAL A 203 18.73 0.40 11.79
CA VAL A 203 19.98 1.16 11.72
C VAL A 203 21.04 0.50 12.60
N ARG A 204 22.27 0.44 12.08
CA ARG A 204 23.45 -0.11 12.76
C ARG A 204 23.85 0.78 13.94
N ASP A 205 24.06 0.16 15.09
CA ASP A 205 24.62 0.81 16.28
C ASP A 205 26.15 0.76 16.30
N VAL A 206 26.78 1.63 17.09
CA VAL A 206 28.24 1.72 17.26
C VAL A 206 28.87 0.42 17.75
N ASP A 207 28.12 -0.38 18.51
CA ASP A 207 28.54 -1.68 19.04
C ASP A 207 28.26 -2.84 18.06
N GLY A 208 27.77 -2.54 16.84
CA GLY A 208 27.41 -3.54 15.82
C GLY A 208 25.97 -4.06 15.92
N GLY A 209 25.22 -3.64 16.94
CA GLY A 209 23.80 -3.97 17.13
C GLY A 209 22.87 -3.35 16.08
N LEU A 210 21.57 -3.66 16.18
CA LEU A 210 20.50 -3.06 15.37
C LEU A 210 19.59 -2.21 16.25
N GLY A 211 18.97 -1.18 15.67
CA GLY A 211 18.00 -0.31 16.35
C GLY A 211 18.61 0.95 16.95
N ALA A 212 19.72 1.44 16.38
CA ALA A 212 20.20 2.77 16.70
C ALA A 212 19.16 3.82 16.26
N VAL A 213 19.01 4.89 17.03
CA VAL A 213 18.13 6.00 16.65
C VAL A 213 18.76 6.69 15.42
N PRO A 214 18.05 6.76 14.28
CA PRO A 214 18.59 7.40 13.07
C PRO A 214 18.78 8.89 13.31
N ARG A 215 19.86 9.45 12.75
CA ARG A 215 20.15 10.88 12.78
C ARG A 215 19.47 11.63 11.63
N TRP A 216 19.11 10.92 10.57
CA TRP A 216 18.53 11.46 9.35
C TRP A 216 19.40 12.58 8.76
N ASP A 217 20.71 12.32 8.69
CA ASP A 217 21.72 13.29 8.23
C ASP A 217 22.53 12.80 7.02
N GLY A 218 22.11 11.71 6.37
CA GLY A 218 22.86 11.09 5.28
C GLY A 218 23.80 9.96 5.71
N THR A 219 24.14 9.89 7.00
CA THR A 219 25.22 9.02 7.49
C THR A 219 24.74 7.78 8.26
N ASP A 220 23.43 7.60 8.36
CA ASP A 220 22.84 6.40 8.96
C ASP A 220 23.12 5.18 8.08
N VAL A 221 23.65 4.11 8.71
CA VAL A 221 23.92 2.84 8.04
C VAL A 221 22.76 1.88 8.29
N TRP A 222 21.94 1.66 7.27
CA TRP A 222 20.83 0.73 7.32
C TRP A 222 21.25 -0.68 6.93
N VAL A 223 20.74 -1.65 7.67
CA VAL A 223 21.05 -3.07 7.45
C VAL A 223 19.87 -3.73 6.75
N ALA A 224 20.06 -4.10 5.49
CA ALA A 224 19.03 -4.76 4.71
C ALA A 224 18.75 -6.19 5.21
N GLU A 225 17.49 -6.60 5.20
CA GLU A 225 17.05 -7.95 5.51
C GLU A 225 17.43 -8.92 4.38
N GLN A 226 17.79 -10.16 4.73
CA GLN A 226 18.17 -11.21 3.77
C GLN A 226 17.11 -11.43 2.67
N ARG A 227 15.83 -11.30 3.00
CA ARG A 227 14.73 -11.46 2.02
C ARG A 227 14.67 -10.39 0.93
N SER A 228 15.39 -9.29 1.09
CA SER A 228 15.56 -8.27 0.03
C SER A 228 16.46 -8.78 -1.11
N PHE A 229 17.00 -9.98 -0.96
CA PHE A 229 17.93 -10.60 -1.88
C PHE A 229 17.45 -12.00 -2.29
N THR A 230 17.79 -12.43 -3.50
CA THR A 230 17.60 -13.83 -3.95
C THR A 230 18.74 -14.73 -3.47
N ASP A 231 19.94 -14.17 -3.35
CA ASP A 231 21.13 -14.75 -2.73
C ASP A 231 21.79 -13.71 -1.80
N SER A 232 23.12 -13.71 -1.57
CA SER A 232 23.75 -12.72 -0.68
C SER A 232 23.97 -11.34 -1.31
N GLU A 233 23.84 -11.20 -2.63
CA GLU A 233 24.25 -9.97 -3.35
C GLU A 233 23.24 -9.50 -4.41
N VAL A 234 22.41 -10.39 -4.93
CA VAL A 234 21.42 -10.10 -5.96
C VAL A 234 20.13 -9.60 -5.33
N LEU A 235 19.75 -8.37 -5.66
CA LEU A 235 18.54 -7.71 -5.18
C LEU A 235 17.30 -8.44 -5.73
N ARG A 236 16.33 -8.69 -4.86
CA ARG A 236 15.10 -9.43 -5.19
C ARG A 236 14.02 -8.53 -5.80
N TYR A 237 13.82 -7.34 -5.24
CA TYR A 237 12.74 -6.44 -5.63
C TYR A 237 13.29 -5.30 -6.48
N VAL A 238 13.58 -5.60 -7.74
CA VAL A 238 14.08 -4.64 -8.72
C VAL A 238 12.91 -4.14 -9.56
N ALA A 239 12.88 -2.84 -9.84
CA ALA A 239 11.86 -2.24 -10.68
C ALA A 239 11.93 -2.83 -12.10
N ARG A 240 10.77 -3.15 -12.68
CA ARG A 240 10.66 -3.56 -14.09
C ARG A 240 10.93 -2.38 -15.04
N GLU A 241 10.61 -1.19 -14.57
CA GLU A 241 10.73 0.07 -15.29
C GLU A 241 11.01 1.17 -14.26
N ALA A 242 12.03 1.98 -14.51
CA ALA A 242 12.26 3.20 -13.76
C ALA A 242 13.00 4.26 -14.58
N TYR A 243 12.64 5.52 -14.34
CA TYR A 243 13.15 6.69 -15.03
C TYR A 243 12.97 7.92 -14.14
N VAL A 244 13.61 9.03 -14.51
CA VAL A 244 13.42 10.34 -13.90
C VAL A 244 12.91 11.28 -14.99
N THR A 245 11.84 12.04 -14.74
CA THR A 245 11.40 13.11 -15.64
C THR A 245 11.06 14.37 -14.86
N GLY A 246 11.63 15.52 -15.26
CA GLY A 246 11.50 16.76 -14.49
C GLY A 246 11.95 16.68 -13.03
N GLY A 247 12.92 15.81 -12.74
CA GLY A 247 13.38 15.49 -11.39
C GLY A 247 12.44 14.60 -10.58
N LEU A 248 11.36 14.07 -11.19
CA LEU A 248 10.48 13.08 -10.60
C LEU A 248 10.95 11.67 -10.98
N LEU A 249 11.45 10.93 -10.00
CA LEU A 249 11.71 9.50 -10.12
C LEU A 249 10.38 8.75 -10.17
N VAL A 250 10.23 7.87 -11.16
CA VAL A 250 9.15 6.89 -11.29
C VAL A 250 9.77 5.51 -11.30
N ALA A 251 9.22 4.58 -10.52
CA ALA A 251 9.64 3.18 -10.53
C ALA A 251 8.44 2.25 -10.36
N ARG A 252 8.35 1.21 -11.19
CA ARG A 252 7.29 0.19 -11.13
C ARG A 252 7.87 -1.16 -10.77
N PHE A 253 7.22 -1.86 -9.85
CA PHE A 253 7.57 -3.20 -9.41
C PHE A 253 6.37 -4.13 -9.53
N GLU A 254 6.63 -5.43 -9.62
CA GLU A 254 5.62 -6.47 -9.63
C GLU A 254 5.80 -7.40 -8.44
N ASN A 255 4.71 -8.02 -7.97
CA ASN A 255 4.72 -9.05 -6.93
C ASN A 255 5.58 -8.66 -5.70
N THR A 256 5.45 -7.42 -5.25
CA THR A 256 6.29 -6.83 -4.22
C THR A 256 5.57 -6.82 -2.88
N PRO A 257 6.19 -7.29 -1.79
CA PRO A 257 5.55 -7.27 -0.48
C PRO A 257 5.37 -5.83 -0.01
N PHE A 258 4.20 -5.56 0.52
CA PHE A 258 3.80 -4.30 1.13
C PHE A 258 3.26 -4.60 2.54
N ASN A 259 3.55 -3.70 3.48
CA ASN A 259 3.01 -3.78 4.83
C ASN A 259 2.26 -2.49 5.14
N PHE A 260 1.05 -2.61 5.68
CA PHE A 260 0.24 -1.50 6.19
C PHE A 260 0.75 -0.92 7.53
N GLY A 261 1.87 -1.46 8.06
CA GLY A 261 2.36 -1.20 9.41
C GLY A 261 2.02 -2.37 10.34
N GLY A 262 2.83 -2.57 11.40
CA GLY A 262 2.56 -3.58 12.42
C GLY A 262 2.95 -5.04 12.14
N SER A 263 3.49 -5.68 13.19
CA SER A 263 3.62 -7.14 13.47
C SER A 263 3.99 -8.13 12.34
N GLY A 264 4.69 -7.70 11.29
CA GLY A 264 5.45 -8.59 10.39
C GLY A 264 4.68 -9.36 9.33
N SER A 265 3.36 -9.25 9.27
CA SER A 265 2.56 -9.86 8.20
C SER A 265 2.57 -8.93 6.99
N ARG A 266 2.65 -9.49 5.78
CA ARG A 266 2.89 -8.74 4.54
C ARG A 266 1.91 -9.19 3.47
N LEU A 267 1.46 -8.25 2.66
CA LEU A 267 0.64 -8.50 1.49
C LEU A 267 1.51 -8.37 0.25
N ASN A 268 1.40 -9.31 -0.68
CA ASN A 268 2.05 -9.13 -1.98
C ASN A 268 1.17 -8.26 -2.86
N ALA A 269 1.65 -7.07 -3.20
CA ALA A 269 1.05 -6.21 -4.19
C ALA A 269 1.37 -6.77 -5.59
N ARG A 270 0.36 -6.87 -6.45
CA ARG A 270 0.52 -7.26 -7.86
C ARG A 270 1.33 -6.21 -8.61
N GLU A 271 1.03 -4.94 -8.35
CA GLU A 271 1.81 -3.80 -8.82
C GLU A 271 2.13 -2.89 -7.64
N PHE A 272 3.34 -2.35 -7.64
CA PHE A 272 3.82 -1.36 -6.68
C PHE A 272 4.49 -0.24 -7.48
N VAL A 273 4.00 0.99 -7.34
CA VAL A 273 4.50 2.16 -8.06
C VAL A 273 5.03 3.16 -7.06
N VAL A 274 6.27 3.61 -7.26
CA VAL A 274 6.89 4.71 -6.53
C VAL A 274 6.96 5.92 -7.45
N THR A 275 6.49 7.06 -6.97
CA THR A 275 6.83 8.36 -7.57
C THR A 275 7.42 9.26 -6.48
N THR A 276 8.47 10.01 -6.78
CA THR A 276 9.07 10.93 -5.80
C THR A 276 9.95 11.96 -6.48
N ARG A 277 10.03 13.18 -5.93
CA ARG A 277 10.97 14.20 -6.39
C ARG A 277 12.35 13.94 -5.76
N ILE A 278 13.38 13.86 -6.61
CA ILE A 278 14.77 13.83 -6.16
C ILE A 278 15.20 15.27 -5.87
N VAL A 279 15.61 15.53 -4.63
CA VAL A 279 16.19 16.80 -4.20
C VAL A 279 17.70 16.66 -4.17
N ARG A 280 18.39 17.61 -4.81
CA ARG A 280 19.84 17.63 -4.97
C ARG A 280 20.47 18.84 -4.28
N THR A 281 21.74 18.73 -3.89
CA THR A 281 22.55 19.88 -3.48
C THR A 281 22.86 20.81 -4.66
N GLU A 282 23.49 21.95 -4.39
CA GLU A 282 24.07 22.82 -5.42
C GLU A 282 25.13 22.11 -6.28
N SER A 283 25.84 21.12 -5.72
CA SER A 283 26.79 20.28 -6.45
C SER A 283 26.13 19.20 -7.32
N GLY A 284 24.80 19.06 -7.25
CA GLY A 284 24.03 18.07 -7.99
C GLY A 284 23.96 16.69 -7.34
N GLU A 285 24.43 16.54 -6.11
CA GLU A 285 24.36 15.27 -5.37
C GLU A 285 22.94 15.04 -4.85
N PRO A 286 22.32 13.86 -5.09
CA PRO A 286 21.02 13.53 -4.52
C PRO A 286 21.10 13.37 -3.00
N VAL A 287 20.31 14.14 -2.26
CA VAL A 287 20.34 14.15 -0.79
C VAL A 287 19.03 13.73 -0.15
N ARG A 288 17.91 13.87 -0.86
CA ARG A 288 16.58 13.71 -0.27
C ARG A 288 15.54 13.35 -1.31
N LEU A 289 14.49 12.69 -0.84
CA LEU A 289 13.27 12.38 -1.57
C LEU A 289 12.12 13.16 -0.95
N ASP A 290 11.47 14.00 -1.75
CA ASP A 290 10.28 14.76 -1.36
C ASP A 290 9.10 14.40 -2.25
N LYS A 291 7.89 14.66 -1.79
CA LYS A 291 6.63 14.38 -2.51
C LYS A 291 6.53 12.93 -2.95
N GLY A 292 7.06 12.03 -2.11
CA GLY A 292 7.02 10.60 -2.34
C GLY A 292 5.59 10.09 -2.25
N ARG A 293 5.23 9.20 -3.18
CA ARG A 293 3.98 8.46 -3.20
C ARG A 293 4.27 7.01 -3.57
N ILE A 294 3.62 6.11 -2.86
CA ILE A 294 3.60 4.68 -3.16
C ILE A 294 2.14 4.34 -3.47
N GLY A 295 1.88 3.89 -4.68
CA GLY A 295 0.59 3.31 -5.08
C GLY A 295 0.75 1.80 -5.21
N VAL A 296 -0.20 1.03 -4.69
CA VAL A 296 -0.17 -0.43 -4.77
C VAL A 296 -1.50 -0.98 -5.25
N ARG A 297 -1.43 -2.02 -6.09
CA ARG A 297 -2.56 -2.82 -6.55
C ARG A 297 -2.52 -4.16 -5.82
N ILE A 298 -3.48 -4.41 -4.94
CA ILE A 298 -3.50 -5.63 -4.11
C ILE A 298 -4.67 -6.51 -4.55
N ALA A 299 -4.39 -7.75 -4.92
CA ALA A 299 -5.46 -8.70 -5.24
C ALA A 299 -6.31 -8.98 -3.99
N ILE A 300 -7.62 -9.06 -4.17
CA ILE A 300 -8.56 -9.28 -3.06
C ILE A 300 -8.27 -10.60 -2.35
N GLU A 301 -7.91 -11.64 -3.10
CA GLU A 301 -7.46 -12.93 -2.56
C GLU A 301 -6.35 -12.76 -1.50
N THR A 302 -5.36 -11.90 -1.77
CA THR A 302 -4.23 -11.65 -0.86
C THR A 302 -4.70 -10.98 0.43
N ILE A 303 -5.64 -10.04 0.33
CA ILE A 303 -6.22 -9.35 1.50
C ILE A 303 -7.01 -10.33 2.37
N LEU A 304 -7.81 -11.19 1.73
CA LEU A 304 -8.60 -12.19 2.42
C LEU A 304 -7.72 -13.25 3.11
N ASP A 305 -6.68 -13.72 2.44
CA ASP A 305 -5.70 -14.66 3.00
C ASP A 305 -4.97 -14.06 4.22
N TYR A 306 -4.53 -12.82 4.10
CA TYR A 306 -3.91 -12.09 5.20
C TYR A 306 -4.82 -11.95 6.41
N ALA A 307 -6.05 -11.49 6.17
CA ALA A 307 -7.02 -11.29 7.24
C ALA A 307 -7.36 -12.62 7.93
N GLY A 308 -7.52 -13.70 7.15
CA GLY A 308 -7.78 -15.04 7.66
C GLY A 308 -6.72 -15.53 8.65
N GLY A 309 -5.45 -15.23 8.39
CA GLY A 309 -4.35 -15.68 9.24
C GLY A 309 -4.08 -14.83 10.49
N ARG A 310 -4.43 -13.53 10.50
CA ARG A 310 -4.18 -12.62 11.64
C ARG A 310 -5.18 -12.77 12.79
N LEU A 311 -6.44 -13.13 12.51
CA LEU A 311 -7.51 -13.12 13.52
C LEU A 311 -7.59 -14.40 14.38
N SER A 312 -6.47 -15.11 14.55
CA SER A 312 -6.39 -16.37 15.30
C SER A 312 -6.42 -16.24 16.84
N ALA A 313 -6.58 -15.04 17.40
CA ALA A 313 -6.68 -14.82 18.85
C ALA A 313 -8.14 -14.88 19.40
N GLY A 314 -8.91 -15.90 19.00
CA GLY A 314 -10.21 -16.22 19.62
C GLY A 314 -11.47 -15.68 18.94
N ARG A 315 -11.35 -14.92 17.83
CA ARG A 315 -12.46 -14.58 16.92
C ARG A 315 -12.02 -14.85 15.48
N SER A 316 -12.00 -16.12 15.14
CA SER A 316 -11.47 -16.56 13.86
C SER A 316 -12.34 -16.06 12.71
N LEU A 317 -11.76 -15.34 11.74
CA LEU A 317 -12.36 -15.20 10.40
C LEU A 317 -12.48 -16.54 9.68
N CYS A 318 -11.82 -17.58 10.19
CA CYS A 318 -12.04 -18.96 9.75
C CYS A 318 -13.35 -19.54 10.30
N ASP A 319 -14.09 -18.85 11.18
CA ASP A 319 -15.49 -19.21 11.44
C ASP A 319 -16.33 -18.72 10.25
N PRO A 320 -17.02 -19.61 9.52
CA PRO A 320 -17.93 -19.23 8.43
C PRO A 320 -19.10 -18.33 8.90
N SER A 321 -19.21 -18.02 10.20
CA SER A 321 -20.07 -16.95 10.70
C SER A 321 -19.82 -15.58 10.04
N GLY A 322 -20.77 -14.65 10.21
CA GLY A 322 -20.95 -13.46 9.36
C GLY A 322 -19.74 -12.55 9.13
N ASN A 323 -18.67 -12.63 9.93
CA ASN A 323 -17.48 -11.81 9.75
C ASN A 323 -16.75 -12.10 8.42
N ARG A 324 -16.68 -13.36 7.99
CA ARG A 324 -16.08 -13.74 6.70
C ARG A 324 -16.88 -13.13 5.54
N ALA A 325 -18.20 -13.28 5.57
CA ALA A 325 -19.09 -12.74 4.55
C ALA A 325 -19.03 -11.21 4.49
N VAL A 326 -18.97 -10.53 5.64
CA VAL A 326 -18.82 -9.07 5.72
C VAL A 326 -17.47 -8.62 5.14
N LEU A 327 -16.36 -9.28 5.47
CA LEU A 327 -15.05 -8.94 4.93
C LEU A 327 -15.01 -9.12 3.42
N VAL A 328 -15.50 -10.26 2.90
CA VAL A 328 -15.58 -10.51 1.45
C VAL A 328 -16.46 -9.45 0.78
N ALA A 329 -17.66 -9.19 1.32
CA ALA A 329 -18.55 -8.18 0.76
C ALA A 329 -17.93 -6.78 0.76
N THR A 330 -17.17 -6.45 1.80
CA THR A 330 -16.52 -5.13 1.90
C THR A 330 -15.34 -5.03 0.94
N ALA A 331 -14.45 -6.03 0.90
CA ALA A 331 -13.32 -6.06 -0.03
C ALA A 331 -13.79 -6.05 -1.49
N CYS A 332 -14.81 -6.84 -1.83
CA CYS A 332 -15.40 -6.83 -3.16
C CYS A 332 -16.16 -5.54 -3.47
N GLY A 333 -16.80 -4.91 -2.49
CA GLY A 333 -17.54 -3.67 -2.68
C GLY A 333 -16.67 -2.45 -2.96
N ILE A 334 -15.40 -2.49 -2.58
CA ILE A 334 -14.42 -1.42 -2.84
C ILE A 334 -13.43 -1.77 -3.93
N ALA A 335 -13.53 -2.95 -4.53
CA ALA A 335 -12.68 -3.36 -5.63
C ALA A 335 -12.85 -2.37 -6.79
N ASP A 336 -11.75 -1.80 -7.23
CA ASP A 336 -11.69 -0.72 -8.22
C ASP A 336 -10.75 -1.05 -9.39
N LEU A 337 -9.85 -2.02 -9.22
CA LEU A 337 -8.86 -2.38 -10.23
C LEU A 337 -8.98 -3.83 -10.68
N SER A 338 -8.55 -4.09 -11.92
CA SER A 338 -8.26 -5.46 -12.40
C SER A 338 -6.86 -5.90 -11.96
N THR A 339 -6.65 -7.16 -11.58
CA THR A 339 -5.30 -7.72 -11.36
C THR A 339 -4.50 -7.85 -12.66
N ASN A 340 -5.15 -7.83 -13.82
CA ASN A 340 -4.48 -7.89 -15.12
C ASN A 340 -3.90 -6.51 -15.50
N LEU A 341 -2.56 -6.38 -15.42
CA LEU A 341 -1.85 -5.13 -15.69
C LEU A 341 -1.74 -4.78 -17.19
N THR A 342 -1.92 -5.74 -18.09
CA THR A 342 -1.57 -5.59 -19.52
C THR A 342 -2.77 -5.47 -20.45
N ALA A 343 -3.89 -6.06 -20.04
CA ALA A 343 -5.12 -6.08 -20.81
C ALA A 343 -6.30 -6.02 -19.83
N PRO A 344 -6.52 -4.85 -19.18
CA PRO A 344 -7.70 -4.67 -18.35
C PRO A 344 -8.95 -4.89 -19.22
N ASP A 345 -9.90 -5.68 -18.70
CA ASP A 345 -11.19 -5.91 -19.34
C ASP A 345 -12.25 -5.16 -18.54
N ALA A 346 -12.71 -4.04 -19.09
CA ALA A 346 -13.76 -3.21 -18.50
C ALA A 346 -15.08 -3.97 -18.23
N ASN A 347 -15.26 -5.17 -18.80
CA ASN A 347 -16.43 -6.03 -18.55
C ASN A 347 -16.18 -7.10 -17.49
N ALA A 348 -14.92 -7.42 -17.17
CA ALA A 348 -14.56 -8.39 -16.14
C ALA A 348 -14.76 -7.79 -14.74
N PRO A 349 -15.13 -8.58 -13.73
CA PRO A 349 -15.23 -8.11 -12.36
C PRO A 349 -13.91 -7.52 -11.85
N CYS A 350 -13.98 -6.45 -11.06
CA CYS A 350 -12.82 -5.96 -10.31
C CYS A 350 -12.40 -7.00 -9.26
N ASP A 351 -11.11 -7.31 -9.21
CA ASP A 351 -10.51 -8.34 -8.37
C ASP A 351 -9.27 -7.84 -7.61
N ALA A 352 -8.96 -6.54 -7.71
CA ALA A 352 -7.94 -5.85 -6.95
C ALA A 352 -8.49 -4.57 -6.30
N ILE A 353 -7.79 -4.13 -5.26
CA ILE A 353 -8.03 -2.88 -4.55
C ILE A 353 -6.77 -2.02 -4.66
N SER A 354 -6.94 -0.74 -4.98
CA SER A 354 -5.88 0.25 -4.92
C SER A 354 -5.63 0.77 -3.51
N TYR A 355 -4.38 1.09 -3.20
CA TYR A 355 -4.02 1.81 -1.98
C TYR A 355 -2.84 2.74 -2.24
N ALA A 356 -2.85 3.90 -1.61
CA ALA A 356 -1.76 4.86 -1.70
C ALA A 356 -1.29 5.39 -0.35
N VAL A 357 0.03 5.56 -0.23
CA VAL A 357 0.68 6.23 0.91
C VAL A 357 1.66 7.30 0.43
N GLY A 358 1.70 8.41 1.15
CA GLY A 358 2.69 9.46 0.97
C GLY A 358 3.94 9.14 1.78
N PHE A 359 5.11 9.54 1.29
CA PHE A 359 6.36 9.40 2.03
C PHE A 359 7.35 10.52 1.71
N TYR A 360 8.36 10.65 2.56
CA TYR A 360 9.60 11.34 2.23
C TYR A 360 10.77 10.54 2.79
N GLY A 361 11.96 10.78 2.26
CA GLY A 361 13.16 10.05 2.65
C GLY A 361 14.41 10.89 2.52
N ILE A 362 15.49 10.40 3.09
CA ILE A 362 16.80 11.05 3.03
C ILE A 362 17.84 10.05 2.50
N ALA A 363 18.89 10.56 1.86
CA ALA A 363 20.04 9.74 1.52
C ALA A 363 20.54 9.00 2.77
N ALA A 364 21.04 7.79 2.57
CA ALA A 364 21.52 6.94 3.65
C ALA A 364 22.61 6.01 3.12
N ALA A 365 23.41 5.49 4.04
CA ALA A 365 24.30 4.38 3.75
C ALA A 365 23.55 3.06 3.95
N ARG A 366 23.97 2.02 3.22
CA ARG A 366 23.57 0.65 3.48
C ARG A 366 24.76 -0.27 3.54
N GLU A 367 24.66 -1.33 4.32
CA GLU A 367 25.67 -2.38 4.26
C GLU A 367 25.61 -3.13 2.93
N SER A 368 26.79 -3.59 2.49
CA SER A 368 26.91 -4.43 1.30
C SER A 368 26.35 -5.84 1.53
N LYS A 369 26.32 -6.30 2.78
CA LYS A 369 25.81 -7.62 3.16
C LYS A 369 24.48 -7.50 3.89
N PRO A 370 23.53 -8.41 3.63
CA PRO A 370 22.31 -8.49 4.43
C PRO A 370 22.61 -8.89 5.88
N ALA A 371 21.70 -8.52 6.79
CA ALA A 371 21.64 -9.14 8.10
C ALA A 371 21.40 -10.65 7.94
N ALA A 372 22.12 -11.46 8.72
CA ALA A 372 21.85 -12.90 8.83
C ALA A 372 20.47 -13.21 9.46
N PHE A 373 19.77 -12.18 9.93
CA PHE A 373 18.45 -12.26 10.53
C PHE A 373 17.37 -11.96 9.48
N ASP A 374 16.43 -12.88 9.32
CA ASP A 374 15.19 -12.63 8.60
C ASP A 374 14.09 -12.40 9.63
N TYR A 375 13.47 -11.21 9.60
CA TYR A 375 12.23 -11.00 10.33
C TYR A 375 11.12 -11.74 9.57
N ASP A 376 11.07 -13.05 9.78
CA ASP A 376 9.92 -13.86 9.41
C ASP A 376 8.89 -13.61 10.50
N GLY A 377 7.98 -12.66 10.29
CA GLY A 377 6.93 -12.28 11.24
C GLY A 377 5.94 -13.40 11.57
N GLY A 378 6.33 -14.66 11.34
CA GLY A 378 5.47 -15.82 11.21
C GLY A 378 4.54 -15.62 10.04
N ALA A 379 4.70 -16.39 8.97
CA ALA A 379 3.60 -16.54 8.02
C ALA A 379 2.33 -16.87 8.85
N PRO A 380 1.26 -16.06 8.75
CA PRO A 380 0.02 -16.38 9.44
C PRO A 380 -0.38 -17.80 9.07
N ARG A 381 -0.76 -18.64 10.03
CA ARG A 381 -1.25 -19.98 9.70
C ARG A 381 -2.51 -19.81 8.87
N ALA A 382 -2.43 -20.13 7.58
CA ALA A 382 -3.59 -20.13 6.69
C ALA A 382 -4.69 -21.01 7.30
N CYS A 383 -5.94 -20.55 7.23
CA CYS A 383 -7.08 -21.37 7.61
C CYS A 383 -7.06 -22.66 6.75
N GLU A 384 -7.12 -23.84 7.36
CA GLU A 384 -7.43 -25.09 6.64
C GLU A 384 -8.92 -25.10 6.24
N TYR A 385 -9.33 -24.21 5.32
CA TYR A 385 -10.69 -24.12 4.82
C TYR A 385 -10.69 -24.11 3.28
N PRO A 386 -11.84 -24.43 2.63
CA PRO A 386 -11.96 -24.30 1.20
C PRO A 386 -11.51 -22.89 0.75
N PRO A 387 -10.85 -22.80 -0.41
CA PRO A 387 -10.32 -21.54 -0.93
C PRO A 387 -11.39 -20.47 -0.90
N TRP A 388 -10.98 -19.22 -0.68
CA TRP A 388 -11.88 -18.07 -0.83
C TRP A 388 -12.60 -18.16 -2.18
N PRO A 389 -13.87 -17.71 -2.26
CA PRO A 389 -14.50 -17.56 -3.56
C PRO A 389 -13.58 -16.70 -4.41
N VAL A 390 -13.14 -17.27 -5.53
CA VAL A 390 -12.05 -16.72 -6.37
C VAL A 390 -12.49 -15.44 -7.09
N ALA A 391 -13.81 -15.19 -7.15
CA ALA A 391 -14.37 -14.03 -7.81
C ALA A 391 -15.29 -13.26 -6.87
N CYS A 392 -15.17 -11.94 -6.91
CA CYS A 392 -16.20 -11.05 -6.38
C CYS A 392 -17.51 -11.26 -7.16
N PRO A 393 -18.65 -11.36 -6.47
CA PRO A 393 -19.93 -11.68 -7.08
C PRO A 393 -20.50 -10.57 -7.96
#